data_AF-A0A2H0H325-F1
#
_entry.id   AF-A0A2H0H325-F1
#
_cell.length_a   1.000
_cell.length_b   1.000
_cell.length_c   1.000
_cell.angle_alpha   90.00
_cell.angle_beta   90.00
_cell.angle_gamma   90.00
#
_symmetry.space_group_name_H-M   'P 1'
#
loop_
_entity.id
_entity.type
_entity.pdbx_description
1 polymer ?
#
loop_
_entity_poly.entity_id
_entity_poly.type
_entity_poly.pdbx_seq_one_letter_code
_entity_poly.pdbx_strand_id
1 'polypeptide(L)' 'MPRHHYEVVDAEGKVVGHVTSGTMSPMLKKGIGMAYVTKPYWKEGAEIYIPIRGKSAKAVITRTPFYKG' A
#
# COMPACT_ATOMS: atom_id res chain seq x y z
N MET A 1 -17.74 3.65 2.50
CA MET A 1 -17.89 2.41 1.71
C MET A 1 -16.53 2.02 1.15
N PRO A 2 -16.13 0.74 1.27
CA PRO A 2 -14.74 0.32 1.10
C PRO A 2 -14.31 0.47 -0.35
N ARG A 3 -13.26 1.26 -0.54
CA ARG A 3 -12.68 1.62 -1.83
C ARG A 3 -11.73 0.48 -2.24
N HIS A 4 -12.31 -0.65 -2.64
CA HIS A 4 -11.58 -1.68 -3.37
C HIS A 4 -11.11 -1.08 -4.71
N HIS A 5 -9.89 -1.42 -5.17
CA HIS A 5 -9.26 -0.96 -6.42
C HIS A 5 -8.50 0.38 -6.41
N TYR A 6 -7.71 0.67 -5.38
CA TYR A 6 -6.64 1.67 -5.56
C TYR A 6 -5.46 1.06 -6.30
N GLU A 7 -5.02 1.69 -7.38
CA GLU A 7 -3.78 1.32 -8.05
C GLU A 7 -2.60 1.66 -7.13
N VAL A 8 -1.58 0.81 -7.14
CA VAL A 8 -0.30 1.09 -6.50
C VAL A 8 0.63 1.53 -7.62
N VAL A 9 1.23 2.70 -7.47
CA VAL A 9 2.19 3.24 -8.41
C VAL A 9 3.57 3.36 -7.78
N ASP A 10 4.61 3.33 -8.60
CA ASP A 10 5.99 3.60 -8.18
C ASP A 10 6.27 5.11 -8.15
N ALA A 11 7.48 5.51 -7.76
CA ALA A 11 7.97 6.90 -7.79
C ALA A 11 7.81 7.55 -9.18
N GLU A 12 7.91 6.75 -10.25
CA GLU A 12 7.72 7.20 -11.63
C GLU A 12 6.24 7.27 -12.07
N GLY A 13 5.29 6.93 -11.19
CA GLY A 13 3.86 6.89 -11.51
C GLY A 13 3.42 5.65 -12.28
N LYS A 14 4.31 4.68 -12.49
CA LYS A 14 3.99 3.42 -13.14
C LYS A 14 3.17 2.53 -12.21
N VAL A 15 2.06 1.98 -12.70
CA VAL A 15 1.24 1.02 -11.94
C VAL A 15 2.05 -0.26 -11.71
N VAL A 16 2.34 -0.55 -10.44
CA VAL A 16 3.06 -1.73 -9.97
C VAL A 16 2.16 -2.74 -9.28
N GLY A 17 0.87 -2.42 -9.13
CA GLY A 17 -0.05 -3.28 -8.40
C GLY A 17 -1.41 -2.66 -8.12
N HIS A 18 -2.16 -3.31 -7.24
CA HIS A 18 -3.45 -2.81 -6.76
C HIS A 18 -3.71 -3.21 -5.31
N VAL A 19 -4.35 -2.31 -4.57
CA VAL A 19 -4.80 -2.48 -3.20
C VAL A 19 -6.06 -3.34 -3.19
N THR A 20 -6.00 -4.45 -2.48
CA THR A 20 -7.16 -5.35 -2.31
C THR A 20 -7.99 -4.96 -1.11
N SER A 21 -7.32 -4.68 0.01
CA SER A 21 -7.94 -4.24 1.25
C SER A 21 -7.05 -3.19 1.90
N GLY A 22 -7.61 -2.01 2.14
CA GLY A 22 -6.94 -0.94 2.86
C GLY A 22 -7.87 -0.46 3.96
N THR A 23 -7.39 -0.48 5.20
CA THR A 23 -8.10 0.09 6.34
C THR A 23 -7.23 1.13 7.02
N MET A 24 -7.88 2.13 7.62
CA MET A 24 -7.16 3.03 8.52
C MET A 24 -6.99 2.28 9.84
N SER A 25 -5.75 2.00 10.25
CA SER A 25 -5.53 1.45 11.60
C SER A 25 -5.68 2.57 12.62
N PRO A 26 -6.69 2.53 13.50
CA PRO A 26 -6.82 3.51 14.58
C PRO A 26 -5.65 3.41 15.57
N MET A 27 -5.05 2.22 15.72
CA MET A 27 -3.94 1.98 16.64
C MET A 27 -2.63 2.62 16.15
N LEU A 28 -2.34 2.53 14.86
CA LEU A 28 -1.10 3.06 14.27
C LEU A 28 -1.26 4.49 13.75
N LYS A 29 -2.48 5.05 13.77
CA LYS A 29 -2.86 6.32 13.08
C LYS A 29 -2.34 6.39 11.63
N LYS A 30 -2.14 5.23 11.01
CA LYS A 30 -1.59 5.04 9.67
C LYS A 30 -2.52 4.13 8.88
N GLY A 31 -2.64 4.41 7.58
CA GLY A 31 -3.30 3.50 6.66
C GLY A 31 -2.48 2.22 6.53
N ILE A 32 -3.09 1.08 6.87
CA ILE A 32 -2.49 -0.24 6.63
C ILE A 32 -3.36 -0.99 5.64
N GLY A 33 -2.73 -1.81 4.82
CA GLY A 33 -3.47 -2.54 3.81
C GLY A 33 -2.65 -3.65 3.21
N MET A 34 -3.34 -4.49 2.47
CA MET A 34 -2.79 -5.50 1.60
C MET A 34 -2.99 -5.03 0.16
N ALA A 35 -1.93 -5.20 -0.63
CA ALA A 35 -1.93 -4.93 -2.05
C ALA A 35 -1.18 -6.04 -2.77
N TYR A 36 -1.67 -6.40 -3.95
CA TYR A 36 -0.90 -7.23 -4.87
C TYR A 36 0.03 -6.32 -5.66
N VAL A 37 1.33 -6.57 -5.54
CA VAL A 37 2.39 -5.86 -6.27
C VAL A 37 3.20 -6.84 -7.10
N THR A 38 3.55 -6.44 -8.33
CA THR A 38 4.33 -7.26 -9.25
C THR A 38 5.82 -7.25 -8.87
N LYS A 39 6.56 -8.31 -9.20
CA LYS A 39 8.03 -8.31 -9.10
C LYS A 39 8.60 -7.21 -10.01
N PRO A 40 9.64 -6.45 -9.59
CA PRO A 40 10.49 -6.60 -8.41
C PRO A 40 10.02 -5.82 -7.15
N TYR A 41 8.88 -5.15 -7.20
CA TYR A 41 8.43 -4.20 -6.17
C TYR A 41 7.99 -4.84 -4.87
N TRP A 42 7.69 -6.14 -4.85
CA TRP A 42 7.36 -6.89 -3.64
C TRP A 42 8.47 -6.98 -2.56
N LYS A 43 9.65 -6.37 -2.80
CA LYS A 43 10.75 -6.36 -1.83
C LYS A 43 10.39 -5.54 -0.60
N GLU A 44 10.80 -6.04 0.56
CA GLU A 44 10.74 -5.29 1.80
C GLU A 44 11.60 -4.02 1.73
N GLY A 45 11.06 -2.90 2.19
CA GLY A 45 11.66 -1.57 2.09
C GLY A 45 11.40 -0.87 0.76
N ALA A 46 10.69 -1.48 -0.20
CA ALA A 46 10.29 -0.79 -1.41
C ALA A 46 9.29 0.32 -1.10
N GLU A 47 9.57 1.51 -1.60
CA GLU A 47 8.66 2.65 -1.53
C GLU A 47 7.63 2.55 -2.65
N ILE A 48 6.37 2.74 -2.30
CA ILE A 48 5.25 2.73 -3.23
C ILE A 48 4.35 3.92 -2.94
N TYR A 49 3.57 4.30 -3.94
CA TYR A 49 2.67 5.42 -3.88
C TYR A 49 1.26 4.95 -4.22
N ILE A 50 0.28 5.44 -3.48
CA ILE A 50 -1.12 5.06 -3.67
C ILE A 50 -1.89 6.36 -3.90
N PRO A 51 -2.33 6.65 -5.14
CA PRO A 51 -3.16 7.81 -5.43
C PRO A 51 -4.56 7.62 -4.86
N ILE A 52 -4.83 8.25 -3.71
CA ILE A 52 -6.11 8.21 -3.02
C ILE A 52 -6.79 9.58 -3.18
N ARG A 53 -7.85 9.66 -4.01
CA ARG A 53 -8.63 10.90 -4.24
C ARG A 53 -7.73 12.09 -4.63
N GLY A 54 -6.76 11.87 -5.53
CA GLY A 54 -5.83 12.91 -5.98
C GLY A 54 -4.68 13.22 -5.01
N LYS A 55 -4.58 12.53 -3.87
CA LYS A 55 -3.41 12.58 -2.99
C LYS A 55 -2.58 11.31 -3.13
N SER A 56 -1.32 11.46 -3.51
CA SER A 56 -0.36 10.34 -3.52
C SER A 56 0.09 10.04 -2.09
N ALA A 57 -0.47 8.98 -1.50
CA ALA A 57 -0.06 8.49 -0.20
C ALA A 57 1.20 7.64 -0.36
N LYS A 58 2.32 8.09 0.23
CA LYS A 58 3.54 7.30 0.30
C LYS A 58 3.35 6.14 1.27
N ALA A 59 3.65 4.93 0.82
CA ALA A 59 3.62 3.70 1.59
C ALA A 59 4.94 2.93 1.40
N VAL A 60 5.26 2.05 2.33
CA VAL A 60 6.48 1.24 2.30
C VAL A 60 6.06 -0.22 2.48
N ILE A 61 6.61 -1.09 1.63
CA ILE A 61 6.36 -2.52 1.71
C ILE A 61 7.14 -3.09 2.89
N THR A 62 6.42 -3.70 3.82
CA THR A 62 6.98 -4.35 5.01
C THR A 62 6.50 -5.80 5.08
N ARG A 63 7.34 -6.71 5.59
CA ARG A 63 6.89 -8.09 5.82
C ARG A 63 6.05 -8.16 7.10
N THR A 64 4.96 -8.91 7.02
CA THR A 64 4.20 -9.37 8.18
C THR A 64 5.08 -10.25 9.10
N PRO A 65 4.81 -10.31 10.42
CA PRO A 65 3.55 -10.01 11.07
C PRO A 65 3.43 -8.56 11.56
N PHE A 66 2.25 -7.95 11.35
CA PHE A 66 1.90 -6.65 11.95
C PHE A 66 1.68 -6.74 13.48
N TYR A 67 1.72 -7.94 14.05
CA TYR A 67 1.50 -8.22 15.46
C TYR A 67 2.33 -9.43 15.86
N LYS A 68 3.35 -9.23 16.71
CA LYS A 68 3.90 -10.31 17.54
C LYS A 68 3.14 -10.23 18.85
N GLY A 69 2.43 -11.31 19.19
CA GLY A 69 1.88 -11.48 20.54
C GLY A 69 2.96 -11.50 21.59
#